data_AF-A0A6N2XF01-F1
#
_entry.id   AF-A0A6N2XF01-F1
#
_cell.length_a   1.000
_cell.length_b   1.000
_cell.length_c   1.000
_cell.angle_alpha   90.00
_cell.angle_beta   90.00
_cell.angle_gamma   90.00
#
_symmetry.space_group_name_H-M   'P 1'
#
loop_
_entity.id
_entity.type
_entity.pdbx_description
1 polymer ?
#
loop_
_entity_poly.entity_id
_entity_poly.type
_entity_poly.pdbx_seq_one_letter_code
_entity_poly.pdbx_strand_id
1 'polypeptide(L)' 'MGKRHGVSYQKRVADINRIYDQYVKTGVPNREIWRRYIYPVYGISERTFYNILNASADPRNDLPEDTQLFFKFGEE' A
#
# COMPACT_ATOMS: atom_id res chain seq x y z
N MET A 1 -10.34 -26.67 -3.15
CA MET A 1 -9.11 -25.89 -3.42
C MET A 1 -9.46 -24.41 -3.31
N GLY A 2 -9.12 -23.76 -2.20
CA GLY A 2 -9.45 -22.35 -1.97
C GLY A 2 -8.79 -21.48 -3.03
N LYS A 3 -9.57 -20.65 -3.72
CA LYS A 3 -9.06 -19.65 -4.66
C LYS A 3 -8.11 -18.75 -3.88
N ARG A 4 -6.80 -18.95 -4.02
CA ARG A 4 -5.78 -18.06 -3.47
C ARG A 4 -5.97 -16.71 -4.16
N HIS A 5 -6.72 -15.81 -3.54
CA HIS A 5 -6.83 -14.44 -4.00
C HIS A 5 -5.41 -13.87 -4.03
N GLY A 6 -4.97 -13.37 -5.18
CA GLY A 6 -3.62 -12.82 -5.33
C GLY A 6 -3.45 -11.57 -4.48
N VAL A 7 -3.01 -11.74 -3.23
CA VAL A 7 -2.84 -10.65 -2.24
C VAL A 7 -1.61 -9.78 -2.54
N SER A 8 -0.81 -10.14 -3.54
CA SER A 8 0.43 -9.41 -3.88
C SER A 8 0.18 -7.96 -4.29
N TYR A 9 -0.88 -7.70 -5.06
CA TYR A 9 -1.26 -6.35 -5.46
C TYR A 9 -1.74 -5.53 -4.26
N GLN A 10 -2.59 -6.12 -3.42
CA GLN A 10 -3.12 -5.48 -2.22
C GLN A 10 -2.02 -5.12 -1.22
N LYS A 11 -1.06 -6.04 -0.97
CA LYS A 11 0.11 -5.75 -0.13
C LYS A 11 0.93 -4.57 -0.66
N ARG A 12 1.10 -4.49 -1.99
CA ARG A 12 1.85 -3.39 -2.61
C ARG A 12 1.14 -2.05 -2.45
N VAL A 13 -0.18 -2.03 -2.58
CA VAL A 13 -1.00 -0.82 -2.34
C VAL A 13 -0.90 -0.39 -0.87
N ALA A 14 -1.03 -1.32 0.07
CA ALA A 14 -0.94 -1.03 1.50
C ALA A 14 0.43 -0.48 1.90
N ASP A 15 1.52 -1.03 1.35
CA ASP A 15 2.88 -0.57 1.62
C ASP A 15 3.12 0.85 1.08
N ILE A 16 2.69 1.12 -0.16
CA ILE A 16 2.76 2.45 -0.77
C ILE A 16 1.97 3.46 0.04
N ASN A 17 0.78 3.09 0.53
CA ASN A 17 -0.04 3.96 1.37
C ASN A 17 0.60 4.25 2.73
N ARG A 18 1.26 3.26 3.34
CA ARG A 18 1.98 3.45 4.61
C ARG A 18 3.14 4.44 4.44
N ILE A 19 3.91 4.29 3.36
CA ILE A 19 4.96 5.24 2.98
C ILE A 19 4.36 6.62 2.78
N TYR A 20 3.27 6.72 2.01
CA TYR A 20 2.61 7.99 1.73
C TYR A 20 2.13 8.71 3.01
N ASP A 21 1.43 8.00 3.90
CA ASP A 21 0.89 8.56 5.15
C ASP A 21 2.01 9.08 6.08
N GLN A 22 3.14 8.37 6.14
CA GLN A 22 4.29 8.80 6.93
C GLN A 22 4.90 10.12 6.42
N TYR A 23 5.05 10.27 5.10
CA TYR A 23 5.70 11.45 4.52
C TYR A 23 4.75 12.63 4.32
N VAL A 24 3.45 12.40 4.12
CA VAL A 24 2.45 13.47 4.02
C VAL A 24 2.34 14.21 5.36
N LYS A 25 2.42 13.48 6.49
CA LYS A 25 2.45 14.06 7.85
C LYS A 25 3.71 14.89 8.12
N THR A 26 4.78 14.59 7.39
CA THR A 26 6.05 15.33 7.46
C THR A 26 6.03 16.60 6.58
N GLY A 27 4.95 16.83 5.81
CA GLY A 27 4.81 17.99 4.92
C GLY A 27 5.60 17.88 3.62
N VAL A 28 6.01 16.67 3.23
CA VAL A 28 6.71 16.43 1.97
C VAL A 28 5.72 16.48 0.80
N PRO A 29 6.01 17.18 -0.31
CA PRO A 29 5.11 17.22 -1.44
C PRO A 29 5.00 15.86 -2.14
N ASN A 30 3.81 15.51 -2.62
CA ASN A 30 3.50 14.19 -3.22
C ASN A 30 4.50 13.76 -4.31
N ARG A 31 4.99 14.72 -5.11
CA ARG A 31 6.02 14.48 -6.14
C ARG A 31 7.35 14.03 -5.57
N GLU A 32 7.74 14.61 -4.44
CA GLU A 32 8.99 14.28 -3.78
C GLU A 32 8.88 12.94 -3.05
N ILE A 33 7.71 12.63 -2.48
CA ILE A 33 7.41 11.29 -1.93
C ILE A 33 7.56 10.22 -3.01
N TRP A 34 6.96 10.45 -4.18
CA TRP A 34 7.06 9.53 -5.30
C TRP A 34 8.51 9.35 -5.78
N ARG A 35 9.23 10.44 -6.03
CA ARG A 35 10.60 10.40 -6.56
C ARG A 35 11.60 9.79 -5.57
N ARG A 36 11.50 10.10 -4.27
CA ARG A 36 12.50 9.66 -3.27
C ARG A 36 12.23 8.28 -2.69
N TYR A 37 10.97 7.90 -2.48
CA TYR A 37 10.64 6.70 -1.71
C TYR A 37 9.98 5.60 -2.55
N ILE A 38 9.18 5.97 -3.55
CA ILE A 38 8.36 5.01 -4.29
C ILE A 38 9.03 4.56 -5.58
N TYR A 39 9.59 5.50 -6.35
CA TYR A 39 10.28 5.21 -7.59
C TYR A 39 11.47 4.25 -7.44
N PRO A 40 12.41 4.43 -6.49
CA PRO A 40 13.56 3.51 -6.37
C PRO A 40 13.17 2.10 -5.91
N VAL A 41 12.04 1.95 -5.20
CA VAL A 41 11.60 0.65 -4.66
C VAL A 41 10.71 -0.10 -5.64
N TYR A 42 9.79 0.62 -6.30
CA TYR A 42 8.72 0.02 -7.08
C TYR A 42 8.82 0.26 -8.59
N GLY A 43 9.63 1.21 -9.05
CA GLY A 43 9.80 1.52 -10.47
C GLY A 43 8.48 1.92 -11.16
N ILE A 44 7.54 2.52 -10.43
CA ILE A 44 6.23 2.89 -10.96
C ILE A 44 6.20 4.33 -11.46
N SER A 45 5.43 4.57 -12.52
CA SER A 45 5.19 5.91 -13.06
C SER A 45 4.33 6.76 -12.13
N GLU A 46 4.46 8.08 -12.23
CA GLU A 46 3.66 9.05 -11.48
C GLU A 46 2.15 8.82 -11.65
N ARG A 47 1.71 8.51 -12.88
CA ARG A 47 0.31 8.17 -13.18
C ARG A 47 -0.17 6.92 -12.41
N THR A 48 0.68 5.90 -12.31
CA THR A 48 0.38 4.67 -11.57
C THR A 48 0.32 4.95 -10.07
N PHE A 49 1.18 5.82 -9.56
CA PHE A 49 1.16 6.28 -8.18
C PHE A 49 -0.17 6.97 -7.83
N TYR A 50 -0.63 7.92 -8.65
CA TYR A 50 -1.93 8.55 -8.45
C TYR A 50 -3.10 7.58 -8.62
N ASN A 51 -3.00 6.61 -9.53
CA ASN A 51 -4.02 5.58 -9.69
C ASN A 51 -4.12 4.66 -8.47
N ILE A 52 -2.99 4.33 -7.84
CA ILE A 52 -2.93 3.55 -6.60
C ILE A 52 -3.52 4.35 -5.43
N LEU A 53 -3.16 5.63 -5.30
CA LEU A 53 -3.75 6.52 -4.30
C LEU A 53 -5.27 6.61 -4.46
N ASN A 54 -5.75 6.81 -5.69
CA ASN A 54 -7.18 6.87 -5.98
C ASN A 54 -7.89 5.52 -5.74
N ALA A 55 -7.27 4.41 -6.16
CA ALA A 55 -7.77 3.06 -5.90
C ALA A 55 -7.79 2.71 -4.40
N SER A 56 -6.99 3.38 -3.58
CA SER A 56 -7.02 3.23 -2.14
C SER A 56 -8.01 4.16 -1.43
N ALA A 57 -8.46 5.21 -2.11
CA ALA A 57 -9.53 6.09 -1.61
C ALA A 57 -10.93 5.50 -1.89
N ASP A 58 -11.02 4.47 -2.73
CA ASP A 58 -12.25 3.75 -2.99
C ASP A 58 -12.46 2.67 -1.91
N PRO A 59 -13.51 2.77 -1.07
CA PRO A 59 -13.75 1.87 0.07
C PRO A 59 -14.06 0.42 -0.33
N ARG A 60 -14.11 0.12 -1.63
CA ARG A 60 -14.22 -1.24 -2.18
C ARG A 60 -12.89 -2.00 -2.20
N ASN A 61 -11.77 -1.31 -2.00
CA ASN A 61 -10.42 -1.86 -2.10
C ASN A 61 -9.69 -1.93 -0.74
N ASP A 62 -10.40 -1.65 0.36
CA ASP A 62 -9.93 -1.98 1.70
C ASP A 62 -9.56 -3.47 1.75
N LEU A 63 -8.33 -3.76 2.18
CA LEU A 63 -7.94 -5.15 2.45
C LEU A 63 -8.90 -5.66 3.53
N PRO A 64 -9.56 -6.82 3.33
CA PRO A 64 -10.29 -7.44 4.42
C PRO A 64 -9.30 -7.69 5.57
N GLU A 65 -9.69 -7.31 6.79
CA GLU A 65 -8.95 -7.41 8.04
C GLU A 65 -8.36 -8.84 8.26
N ASP A 66 -8.97 -9.84 7.63
CA ASP A 66 -8.57 -11.25 7.55
C ASP A 66 -7.19 -11.50 6.89
N THR A 67 -6.68 -10.57 6.08
CA THR A 67 -5.38 -10.71 5.37
C THR A 67 -4.21 -10.09 6.11
N GLN A 68 -4.46 -9.38 7.22
CA GLN A 68 -3.42 -9.09 8.19
C GLN A 68 -3.06 -10.44 8.82
N LEU A 69 -1.98 -11.07 8.31
CA LEU A 69 -1.30 -12.17 8.97
C LEU A 69 -0.78 -11.65 10.32
N PHE A 70 -1.66 -11.50 11.29
CA PHE A 70 -1.34 -11.65 12.69
C PHE A 70 -0.79 -13.07 12.80
N PHE A 71 0.53 -13.21 12.70
CA PHE A 71 1.21 -14.30 13.39
C PHE A 71 0.88 -14.10 14.86
N LYS A 72 -0.27 -14.65 15.32
CA LYS A 72 -0.49 -14.92 16.74
C LYS A 72 0.57 -15.95 17.12
N PHE A 73 1.73 -15.48 17.56
CA PHE A 73 2.55 -16.28 18.47
C PHE A 73 1.65 -16.55 19.67
N GLY A 74 1.21 -17.80 19.81
CA GLY A 74 0.35 -18.20 20.90
C GLY A 74 1.03 -17.99 22.24
N GLU A 75 0.26 -17.56 23.22
CA GLU A 75 0.54 -17.85 24.62
C GLU A 75 -0.71 -18.52 25.21
N GLU A 76 -0.48 -19.77 25.62
CA GLU A 76 -1.24 -20.70 26.47
C GLU A 76 -2.58 -21.30 25.99
#